data_AF-A0A946VUN7-F1
#
_entry.id   AF-A0A946VUN7-F1
#
_cell.length_a   1.000
_cell.length_b   1.000
_cell.length_c   1.000
_cell.angle_alpha   90.00
_cell.angle_beta   90.00
_cell.angle_gamma   90.00
#
_symmetry.space_group_name_H-M   'P 1'
#
loop_
_entity.id
_entity.type
_entity.pdbx_description
1 polymer ?
#
loop_
_entity_poly.entity_id
_entity_poly.type
_entity_poly.pdbx_seq_one_letter_code
_entity_poly.pdbx_strand_id
1 'polypeptide(L)'
;MRSLAEFIMRGPLQGALVAAAATASLFLAWLGAAAVALVVLRHGVNRATPVLLAALLPAAFWMYYGDIGPLTTVLCALVLAWVLRLSRSWSATLLATPFVVGSWCLLIVLLLPEYVETVRAVFEQVVEGIKQRMSQSGGDAELQALERIGAPSGLQIMGMLALLQA
;
A
#
# COMPACT_ATOMS: atom_id res chain seq x y z
N MET A 1 -21.62 6.85 12.34
CA MET A 1 -20.28 7.40 12.00
C MET A 1 -19.62 8.17 13.15
N ARG A 2 -20.35 8.91 13.98
CA ARG A 2 -19.78 9.71 15.09
C ARG A 2 -19.19 8.89 16.25
N SER A 3 -19.76 7.71 16.56
CA SER A 3 -19.33 6.88 17.71
C SER A 3 -17.96 6.22 17.53
N LEU A 4 -17.62 5.75 16.33
CA LEU A 4 -16.30 5.19 16.02
C LEU A 4 -15.21 6.26 16.08
N ALA A 5 -15.49 7.45 15.55
CA ALA A 5 -14.57 8.59 15.65
C ALA A 5 -14.36 9.00 17.11
N GLU A 6 -15.44 9.09 17.91
CA GLU A 6 -15.32 9.39 19.34
C GLU A 6 -14.54 8.30 20.10
N PHE A 7 -14.67 7.02 19.74
CA PHE A 7 -13.91 5.94 20.35
C PHE A 7 -12.42 5.96 20.00
N ILE A 8 -12.08 6.10 18.72
CA ILE A 8 -10.68 6.23 18.26
C ILE A 8 -10.00 7.43 18.92
N MET A 9 -10.77 8.50 19.16
CA MET A 9 -10.22 9.74 19.66
C MET A 9 -10.37 9.95 21.18
N ARG A 10 -10.89 8.99 21.94
CA ARG A 10 -10.98 9.04 23.42
C ARG A 10 -9.62 8.77 24.09
N GLY A 11 -8.67 8.18 23.37
CA GLY A 11 -7.30 7.99 23.85
C GLY A 11 -6.38 7.30 22.84
N PRO A 12 -5.05 7.51 22.94
CA PRO A 12 -4.07 6.92 22.01
C PRO A 12 -4.08 5.38 22.05
N LEU A 13 -4.42 4.76 23.18
CA LEU A 13 -4.54 3.30 23.30
C LEU A 13 -5.75 2.73 22.54
N GLN A 14 -6.86 3.47 22.47
CA GLN A 14 -8.06 3.03 21.74
C GLN A 14 -7.87 3.16 20.24
N GLY A 15 -7.23 4.25 19.79
CA GLY A 15 -6.79 4.38 18.41
C GLY A 15 -5.80 3.28 18.00
N ALA A 16 -4.87 2.91 18.89
CA ALA A 16 -3.90 1.83 18.64
C ALA A 16 -4.57 0.46 18.48
N LEU A 17 -5.56 0.14 19.32
CA LEU A 17 -6.32 -1.10 19.20
C LEU A 17 -7.11 -1.19 17.89
N VAL A 18 -7.78 -0.11 17.49
CA VAL A 18 -8.54 -0.08 16.23
C VAL A 18 -7.59 -0.16 15.04
N ALA A 19 -6.47 0.56 15.08
CA ALA A 19 -5.47 0.50 14.02
C ALA A 19 -4.86 -0.91 13.92
N ALA A 20 -4.45 -1.51 15.04
CA ALA A 20 -3.93 -2.89 15.05
C ALA A 20 -4.95 -3.90 14.53
N ALA A 21 -6.20 -3.83 14.99
CA ALA A 21 -7.26 -4.74 14.55
C ALA A 21 -7.61 -4.58 13.07
N ALA A 22 -7.62 -3.35 12.57
CA ALA A 22 -7.88 -3.08 11.15
C ALA A 22 -6.70 -3.51 10.27
N THR A 23 -5.46 -3.23 10.67
CA THR A 23 -4.25 -3.59 9.90
C THR A 23 -3.92 -5.09 9.99
N ALA A 24 -4.43 -5.79 11.01
CA ALA A 24 -4.37 -7.25 11.09
C ALA A 24 -5.14 -7.95 9.97
N SER A 25 -6.09 -7.26 9.32
CA SER A 25 -6.77 -7.78 8.13
C SER A 25 -6.26 -7.08 6.88
N LEU A 26 -5.85 -7.87 5.89
CA LEU A 26 -5.36 -7.36 4.60
C LEU A 26 -6.39 -6.43 3.92
N PHE A 27 -7.68 -6.76 4.07
CA PHE A 27 -8.78 -5.98 3.50
C PHE A 27 -9.10 -4.70 4.29
N LEU A 28 -8.77 -4.65 5.58
CA LEU A 28 -8.99 -3.48 6.44
C LEU A 28 -7.72 -2.65 6.67
N ALA A 29 -6.61 -2.99 6.01
CA ALA A 29 -5.34 -2.26 6.13
C ALA A 29 -5.51 -0.76 5.79
N TRP A 30 -6.31 -0.44 4.76
CA TRP A 30 -6.68 0.94 4.42
C TRP A 30 -7.42 1.67 5.55
N LEU A 31 -8.27 0.97 6.31
CA LEU A 31 -8.98 1.50 7.46
C LEU A 31 -8.03 1.71 8.66
N GLY A 32 -7.04 0.82 8.82
CA GLY A 32 -5.96 0.98 9.79
C GLY A 32 -5.12 2.22 9.49
N ALA A 33 -4.74 2.41 8.23
CA ALA A 33 -4.04 3.61 7.76
C ALA A 33 -4.86 4.89 7.99
N ALA A 34 -6.18 4.86 7.71
CA ALA A 34 -7.07 5.97 7.99
C ALA A 34 -7.18 6.30 9.49
N ALA A 35 -7.23 5.27 10.35
CA ALA A 35 -7.23 5.46 11.80
C ALA A 35 -5.93 6.12 12.29
N VAL A 36 -4.77 5.67 11.79
CA VAL A 36 -3.46 6.29 12.07
C VAL A 36 -3.46 7.77 11.63
N ALA A 37 -3.88 8.05 10.39
CA ALA A 37 -3.96 9.40 9.83
C ALA A 37 -4.87 10.31 10.68
N LEU A 38 -6.03 9.81 11.11
CA LEU A 38 -6.97 10.55 11.95
C LEU A 38 -6.37 10.92 13.31
N VAL A 39 -5.66 10.00 13.95
CA VAL A 39 -4.99 10.26 15.24
C VAL A 39 -3.85 11.27 15.06
N VAL A 40 -3.06 11.14 13.99
CA VAL A 40 -2.01 12.12 13.62
C VAL A 40 -2.59 13.52 13.44
N LEU A 41 -3.69 13.65 12.70
CA LEU A 41 -4.36 14.93 12.47
C LEU A 41 -4.89 15.53 13.78
N ARG A 42 -5.54 14.73 14.64
CA ARG A 42 -6.19 15.24 15.85
C ARG A 42 -5.23 15.53 17.00
N HIS A 43 -4.27 14.65 17.26
CA HIS A 43 -3.45 14.71 18.48
C HIS A 43 -1.98 15.06 18.23
N GLY A 44 -1.55 15.10 16.97
CA GLY A 44 -0.14 15.31 16.62
C GLY A 44 0.66 14.03 16.70
N VAL A 45 1.82 14.05 16.04
CA VAL A 45 2.61 12.84 15.82
C VAL A 45 3.17 12.28 17.12
N ASN A 46 3.54 13.13 18.07
CA ASN A 46 4.00 12.69 19.40
C ASN A 46 2.98 11.80 20.13
N ARG A 47 1.67 12.02 19.93
CA ARG A 47 0.62 11.20 20.54
C ARG A 47 0.13 10.08 19.63
N ALA A 48 0.46 10.12 18.34
CA ALA A 48 0.13 9.07 17.39
C ALA A 48 1.17 7.94 17.36
N THR A 49 2.37 8.13 17.89
CA THR A 49 3.44 7.12 17.96
C THR A 49 2.96 5.73 18.42
N PRO A 50 2.22 5.56 19.54
CA PRO A 50 1.76 4.23 19.95
C PRO A 50 0.76 3.62 18.96
N VAL A 51 -0.05 4.44 18.28
CA VAL A 51 -1.00 3.99 17.26
C VAL A 51 -0.26 3.56 16.00
N LEU A 52 0.75 4.33 15.61
CA LEU A 52 1.62 4.01 14.49
C LEU A 52 2.34 2.68 14.74
N LEU A 53 2.98 2.52 15.90
CA LEU A 53 3.69 1.28 16.26
C LEU A 53 2.74 0.07 16.28
N ALA A 54 1.53 0.25 16.79
CA ALA A 54 0.52 -0.80 16.81
C ALA A 54 0.01 -1.20 15.41
N ALA A 55 -0.01 -0.27 14.45
CA ALA A 55 -0.32 -0.55 13.04
C ALA A 55 0.90 -1.12 12.28
N LEU A 56 2.10 -0.68 12.64
CA LEU A 56 3.35 -1.13 12.01
C LEU A 56 3.64 -2.61 12.33
N LEU A 57 3.32 -3.07 13.53
CA LEU A 57 3.51 -4.47 13.95
C LEU A 57 2.81 -5.48 13.01
N PRO A 58 1.49 -5.40 12.79
CA PRO A 58 0.80 -6.28 11.84
C PRO A 58 1.21 -6.00 10.39
N ALA A 59 1.54 -4.76 10.02
CA ALA A 59 2.04 -4.48 8.68
C ALA A 59 3.40 -5.15 8.40
N ALA A 60 4.29 -5.15 9.38
CA ALA A 60 5.58 -5.85 9.31
C ALA A 60 5.40 -7.38 9.30
N PHE A 61 4.39 -7.89 10.00
CA PHE A 61 4.01 -9.30 9.93
C PHE A 61 3.64 -9.69 8.49
N TRP A 62 2.79 -8.91 7.81
CA TRP A 62 2.44 -9.16 6.40
C TRP A 62 3.62 -9.03 5.44
N MET A 63 4.52 -8.09 5.70
CA MET A 63 5.75 -7.93 4.92
C MET A 63 6.62 -9.20 4.97
N TYR A 64 6.69 -9.88 6.12
CA TYR A 64 7.41 -11.15 6.25
C TYR A 64 6.79 -12.26 5.38
N TYR A 65 5.47 -12.22 5.14
CA TYR A 65 4.77 -13.12 4.22
C TYR A 65 4.83 -12.65 2.75
N GLY A 66 5.59 -11.59 2.45
CA GLY A 66 5.79 -11.07 1.11
C GLY A 66 4.80 -9.98 0.67
N ASP A 67 3.90 -9.54 1.55
CA ASP A 67 2.95 -8.46 1.23
C ASP A 67 3.36 -7.12 1.88
N ILE A 68 3.83 -6.20 1.05
CA ILE A 68 4.28 -4.86 1.47
C ILE A 68 3.09 -3.86 1.48
N GLY A 69 1.96 -4.20 0.87
CA GLY A 69 0.80 -3.31 0.68
C GLY A 69 0.30 -2.63 1.96
N PRO A 70 0.06 -3.37 3.08
CA PRO A 70 -0.36 -2.75 4.33
C PRO A 70 0.64 -1.73 4.86
N LEU A 71 1.93 -2.03 4.74
CA LEU A 71 3.02 -1.18 5.21
C LEU A 71 3.15 0.08 4.36
N THR A 72 3.10 -0.05 3.03
CA THR A 72 3.12 1.11 2.13
C THR A 72 1.92 2.02 2.37
N THR A 73 0.74 1.44 2.59
CA THR A 73 -0.50 2.19 2.75
C THR A 73 -0.47 3.02 4.04
N VAL A 74 -0.03 2.42 5.16
CA VAL A 74 0.10 3.12 6.44
C VAL A 74 1.13 4.24 6.37
N LEU A 75 2.28 4.01 5.73
CA LEU A 75 3.33 5.02 5.61
C LEU A 75 2.94 6.17 4.68
N CYS A 76 2.37 5.89 3.51
CA CYS A 76 1.87 6.91 2.59
C CYS A 76 0.77 7.75 3.25
N ALA A 77 -0.19 7.11 3.92
CA ALA A 77 -1.26 7.80 4.64
C ALA A 77 -0.73 8.69 5.78
N LEU A 78 0.31 8.25 6.49
CA LEU A 78 0.95 9.07 7.53
C LEU A 78 1.62 10.31 6.94
N VAL A 79 2.38 10.17 5.86
CA VAL A 79 3.04 11.31 5.20
C VAL A 79 2.00 12.29 4.66
N LEU A 80 0.93 11.81 4.03
CA LEU A 80 -0.15 12.67 3.55
C LEU A 80 -0.92 13.35 4.68
N ALA A 81 -1.18 12.65 5.79
CA ALA A 81 -1.77 13.24 6.99
C ALA A 81 -0.87 14.35 7.57
N TRP A 82 0.45 14.16 7.52
CA TRP A 82 1.41 15.19 7.92
C TRP A 82 1.37 16.41 6.99
N VAL A 83 1.39 16.19 5.67
CA VAL A 83 1.28 17.25 4.66
C VAL A 83 -0.02 18.03 4.83
N LEU A 84 -1.15 17.35 5.07
CA LEU A 84 -2.44 17.98 5.31
C LEU A 84 -2.43 18.82 6.60
N ARG A 85 -1.78 18.32 7.65
CA ARG A 85 -1.66 19.03 8.93
C ARG A 85 -0.86 20.33 8.78
N LEU A 86 0.21 20.32 8.00
CA LEU A 86 1.06 21.48 7.76
C LEU A 86 0.41 22.48 6.79
N SER A 87 -0.11 21.99 5.67
CA SER A 87 -0.68 22.83 4.62
C SER A 87 -2.06 23.40 4.99
N ARG A 88 -2.81 22.71 5.86
CA ARG A 88 -4.24 22.97 6.15
C ARG A 88 -5.11 23.12 4.89
N SER A 89 -4.65 22.60 3.76
CA SER A 89 -5.29 22.74 2.45
C SER A 89 -5.47 21.38 1.81
N TRP A 90 -6.72 21.05 1.52
CA TRP A 90 -7.07 19.82 0.80
C TRP A 90 -6.50 19.82 -0.62
N SER A 91 -6.53 20.96 -1.30
CA SER A 91 -6.00 21.11 -2.66
C SER A 91 -4.49 20.83 -2.71
N ALA A 92 -3.73 21.37 -1.74
CA ALA A 92 -2.30 21.12 -1.66
C ALA A 92 -1.97 19.65 -1.35
N THR A 93 -2.78 19.01 -0.50
CA THR A 93 -2.60 17.60 -0.14
C THR A 93 -2.87 16.67 -1.34
N LEU A 94 -3.93 16.93 -2.10
CA LEU A 94 -4.25 16.18 -3.32
C LEU A 94 -3.16 16.32 -4.39
N LEU A 95 -2.60 17.52 -4.54
CA LEU A 95 -1.46 17.75 -5.44
C LEU A 95 -0.19 17.05 -4.94
N ALA A 96 -0.02 16.88 -3.63
CA ALA A 96 1.13 16.20 -3.05
C ALA A 96 1.06 14.67 -3.15
N THR A 97 -0.14 14.08 -3.24
CA THR A 97 -0.35 12.63 -3.36
C THR A 97 0.54 11.93 -4.39
N PRO A 98 0.55 12.33 -5.68
CA PRO A 98 1.39 11.66 -6.67
C PRO A 98 2.89 11.77 -6.37
N PHE A 99 3.33 12.87 -5.74
CA PHE A 99 4.74 13.02 -5.36
C PHE A 99 5.11 12.13 -4.17
N VAL A 100 4.24 12.04 -3.16
CA VAL A 100 4.46 11.16 -2.00
C VAL A 100 4.47 9.70 -2.45
N VAL A 101 3.44 9.25 -3.15
CA VAL A 101 3.33 7.87 -3.64
C VAL A 101 4.46 7.56 -4.63
N GLY A 102 4.72 8.45 -5.59
CA GLY A 102 5.79 8.26 -6.57
C GLY A 102 7.17 8.15 -5.94
N SER A 103 7.49 9.02 -4.97
CA SER A 103 8.76 8.96 -4.24
C SER A 103 8.88 7.68 -3.40
N TRP A 104 7.78 7.24 -2.79
CA TRP A 104 7.74 6.01 -2.00
C TRP A 104 7.94 4.76 -2.88
N CYS A 105 7.26 4.69 -4.03
CA CYS A 105 7.44 3.61 -5.00
C CYS A 105 8.86 3.57 -5.58
N LEU A 106 9.44 4.74 -5.88
CA LEU A 106 10.83 4.85 -6.30
C LEU A 106 11.77 4.29 -5.23
N LEU A 107 11.52 4.62 -3.96
CA LEU A 107 12.28 4.13 -2.83
C LEU A 107 12.22 2.60 -2.71
N ILE A 108 11.04 1.99 -2.91
CA ILE A 108 10.87 0.53 -2.90
C ILE A 108 11.67 -0.13 -4.03
N VAL A 109 11.57 0.38 -5.27
CA VAL A 109 12.28 -0.21 -6.41
C VAL A 109 13.80 -0.13 -6.24
N LEU A 110 14.30 0.93 -5.61
CA LEU A 110 15.73 1.12 -5.38
C LEU A 110 16.27 0.32 -4.19
N LEU A 111 15.53 0.24 -3.08
CA LEU A 111 16.00 -0.44 -1.86
C LEU A 111 15.65 -1.93 -1.81
N LEU A 112 14.57 -2.37 -2.48
CA LEU A 112 14.10 -3.76 -2.45
C LEU A 112 14.08 -4.37 -3.88
N PRO A 113 15.25 -4.56 -4.52
CA PRO A 113 15.31 -5.18 -5.84
C PRO A 113 14.78 -6.62 -5.84
N GLU A 114 14.94 -7.35 -4.73
CA GLU A 114 14.42 -8.71 -4.54
C GLU A 114 12.89 -8.77 -4.63
N TYR A 115 12.20 -7.71 -4.18
CA TYR A 115 10.75 -7.63 -4.30
C TYR A 115 10.32 -7.45 -5.76
N VAL A 116 11.04 -6.62 -6.52
CA VAL A 116 10.78 -6.41 -7.95
C VAL A 116 10.94 -7.73 -8.71
N GLU A 117 11.98 -8.50 -8.39
CA GLU A 117 12.23 -9.80 -9.00
C GLU A 117 11.15 -10.83 -8.63
N THR A 118 10.69 -10.82 -7.38
CA THR A 118 9.59 -11.68 -6.93
C THR A 118 8.31 -11.39 -7.71
N VAL A 119 7.96 -10.12 -7.87
CA VAL A 119 6.79 -9.70 -8.65
C VAL A 119 6.93 -10.10 -10.12
N ARG A 120 8.14 -9.95 -10.69
CA ARG A 120 8.45 -10.39 -12.06
C ARG A 120 8.27 -11.89 -12.24
N ALA A 121 8.81 -12.70 -11.33
CA ALA A 121 8.70 -14.15 -11.36
C ALA A 121 7.24 -14.62 -11.24
N VAL A 122 6.45 -13.98 -10.38
CA VAL A 122 5.00 -14.26 -10.27
C VAL A 122 4.29 -13.90 -11.57
N PHE A 123 4.61 -12.77 -12.20
CA PHE A 123 4.02 -12.40 -13.48
C PHE A 123 4.37 -13.40 -14.59
N GLU A 124 5.62 -13.84 -14.66
CA GLU A 124 6.06 -14.86 -15.61
C GLU A 124 5.31 -16.18 -15.43
N GLN A 125 5.12 -16.63 -14.18
CA GLN A 125 4.32 -17.82 -13.86
C GLN A 125 2.85 -17.67 -14.32
N VAL A 126 2.26 -16.49 -14.12
CA VAL A 126 0.88 -16.21 -14.58
C VAL A 126 0.80 -16.24 -16.09
N VAL A 127 1.75 -15.61 -16.80
CA VAL A 127 1.81 -15.62 -18.27
C VAL A 127 2.00 -17.04 -18.80
N GLU A 128 2.90 -17.83 -18.21
CA GLU A 128 3.15 -19.21 -18.61
C GLU A 128 1.92 -20.10 -18.35
N GLY A 129 1.25 -19.91 -17.20
CA GLY A 129 -0.01 -20.59 -16.90
C GLY A 129 -1.13 -20.24 -17.88
N ILE A 130 -1.22 -18.99 -18.33
CA ILE A 130 -2.15 -18.57 -19.40
C ILE A 130 -1.77 -19.23 -20.72
N LYS A 131 -0.48 -19.20 -21.11
CA LYS A 131 0.01 -19.86 -22.34
C LYS A 131 -0.33 -21.35 -22.36
N GLN A 132 -0.15 -22.05 -21.25
CA GLN A 132 -0.46 -23.48 -21.12
C GLN A 132 -1.95 -23.79 -21.24
N ARG A 133 -2.83 -22.91 -20.76
CA ARG A 133 -4.29 -23.05 -20.96
C ARG A 133 -4.71 -22.74 -22.40
N MET A 134 -4.03 -21.79 -23.04
CA MET A 134 -4.35 -21.35 -24.40
C MET A 134 -3.85 -22.34 -25.47
N SER A 135 -2.71 -23.00 -25.24
CA SER A 135 -2.24 -24.09 -26.12
C SER A 135 -3.18 -25.29 -26.13
N GLN A 136 -3.96 -25.50 -25.07
CA GLN A 136 -5.03 -26.50 -25.04
C GLN A 136 -6.32 -26.05 -25.76
N SER A 137 -6.51 -24.74 -26.00
CA SER A 137 -7.68 -24.18 -26.70
C SER A 137 -7.45 -23.88 -28.19
N GLY A 138 -6.24 -24.09 -28.73
CA GLY A 138 -5.94 -23.94 -30.17
C GLY A 138 -5.84 -22.49 -30.68
N GLY A 139 -5.63 -21.52 -29.79
CA GLY A 139 -5.54 -20.09 -30.13
C GLY A 139 -4.14 -19.63 -30.57
N ASP A 140 -3.64 -20.09 -31.72
CA ASP A 140 -2.29 -19.77 -32.21
C ASP A 140 -2.05 -18.27 -32.45
N ALA A 141 -3.10 -17.52 -32.80
CA ALA A 141 -3.04 -16.06 -33.00
C ALA A 141 -2.91 -15.26 -31.69
N GLU A 142 -3.50 -15.75 -30.58
CA GLU A 142 -3.39 -15.11 -29.27
C GLU A 142 -2.10 -15.50 -28.52
N LEU A 143 -1.54 -16.68 -28.80
CA LEU A 143 -0.22 -17.09 -28.32
C LEU A 143 0.89 -16.15 -28.81
N GLN A 144 0.83 -15.72 -30.09
CA GLN A 144 1.74 -14.72 -30.63
C GLN A 144 1.54 -13.33 -30.01
N ALA A 145 0.32 -12.98 -29.58
CA ALA A 145 0.07 -11.74 -28.84
C ALA A 145 0.66 -11.79 -27.42
N LEU A 146 0.61 -12.95 -26.76
CA LEU A 146 1.21 -13.17 -25.44
C LEU A 146 2.74 -13.20 -25.47
N GLU A 147 3.38 -13.68 -26.54
CA GLU A 147 4.84 -13.57 -26.71
C GLU A 147 5.34 -12.13 -26.85
N ARG A 148 4.49 -11.23 -27.35
CA ARG A 148 4.81 -9.79 -27.40
C ARG A 148 4.72 -9.12 -26.03
N ILE A 149 4.03 -9.73 -25.07
CA ILE A 149 3.97 -9.24 -23.69
C ILE A 149 5.22 -9.78 -22.96
N GLY A 150 6.33 -9.07 -23.12
CA GLY A 150 7.55 -9.32 -22.35
C GLY A 150 7.31 -9.11 -20.85
N ALA A 151 8.17 -9.71 -20.03
CA ALA A 151 8.09 -9.57 -18.58
C ALA A 151 8.16 -8.09 -18.16
N PRO A 152 7.37 -7.68 -17.15
CA PRO A 152 7.15 -6.29 -16.84
C PRO A 152 8.47 -5.63 -16.43
N SER A 153 8.71 -4.44 -16.98
CA SER A 153 9.84 -3.61 -16.59
C SER A 153 9.66 -3.10 -15.15
N GLY A 154 10.77 -2.80 -14.46
CA GLY A 154 10.71 -2.22 -13.11
C GLY A 154 9.87 -0.93 -13.04
N LEU A 155 9.81 -0.16 -14.12
CA LEU A 155 8.97 1.03 -14.24
C LEU A 155 7.47 0.69 -14.35
N GLN A 156 7.11 -0.41 -15.04
CA GLN A 156 5.73 -0.89 -15.07
C GLN A 156 5.28 -1.42 -13.71
N ILE A 157 6.15 -2.15 -13.01
CA ILE A 157 5.88 -2.62 -11.64
C ILE A 157 5.68 -1.41 -10.71
N MET A 158 6.53 -0.40 -10.82
CA MET A 158 6.37 0.86 -10.09
C MET A 158 5.02 1.52 -10.37
N GLY A 159 4.61 1.58 -11.64
CA GLY A 159 3.31 2.13 -12.05
C GLY A 159 2.13 1.34 -11.47
N MET A 160 2.19 0.01 -11.48
CA MET A 160 1.16 -0.86 -10.89
C MET A 160 1.06 -0.67 -9.38
N LEU A 161 2.20 -0.60 -8.68
CA LEU A 161 2.23 -0.32 -7.25
C LEU A 161 1.68 1.08 -6.93
N ALA A 162 2.04 2.09 -7.73
CA ALA A 162 1.52 3.44 -7.55
C ALA A 162 0.01 3.51 -7.72
N LEU A 163 -0.56 2.81 -8.70
CA LEU A 163 -2.01 2.72 -8.91
C LEU A 163 -2.74 2.04 -7.75
N LEU A 164 -2.12 1.06 -7.10
CA LEU A 164 -2.69 0.42 -5.92
C LEU A 164 -2.72 1.33 -4.67
N GLN A 165 -2.02 2.46 -4.71
CA GLN A 165 -1.84 3.37 -3.57
C GLN A 165 -2.44 4.77 -3.79
N ALA A 166 -3.01 5.03 -4.98
CA ALA A 166 -3.65 6.29 -5.35
C ALA A 166 -5.17 6.26 -5.07
#